data_AF-A0A7Z9J114-F1
#
_entry.id   AF-A0A7Z9J114-F1
#
_cell.length_a   1.000
_cell.length_b   1.000
_cell.length_c   1.000
_cell.angle_alpha   90.00
_cell.angle_beta   90.00
_cell.angle_gamma   90.00
#
_symmetry.space_group_name_H-M   'P 1'
#
loop_
_entity.id
_entity.type
_entity.pdbx_description
1 polymer ?
#
loop_
_entity_poly.entity_id
_entity_poly.type
_entity_poly.pdbx_seq_one_letter_code
_entity_poly.pdbx_strand_id
1 'polypeptide(L)'
;MRTIKTLLLTSVTILLLVGCQDKPDRHFELGNWYYEKGLYDDAILEYRDVVRMMSSNLASMPREQLNTVAKAHYNLAVSYVQKGWMDEARREADTAFSLWPSDDNRELVLKLKDPQQ
;
A
#
# COMPACT_ATOMS: atom_id res chain seq x y z
N MET A 1 37.02 14.75 27.77
CA MET A 1 35.90 13.80 28.03
C MET A 1 34.51 14.45 28.07
N ARG A 2 34.31 15.62 28.70
CA ARG A 2 33.00 16.30 28.74
C ARG A 2 32.43 16.69 27.37
N THR A 3 33.26 17.26 26.49
CA THR A 3 32.90 17.68 25.13
C THR A 3 32.56 16.52 24.19
N ILE A 4 33.27 15.39 24.29
CA ILE A 4 33.02 14.17 23.50
C ILE A 4 31.68 13.53 23.93
N LYS A 5 31.38 13.51 25.24
CA LYS A 5 30.09 13.02 25.75
C LYS A 5 28.92 13.88 25.28
N THR A 6 29.06 15.20 25.28
CA THR A 6 28.02 16.10 24.74
C THR A 6 27.83 15.93 23.23
N LEU A 7 28.90 15.74 22.45
CA LEU A 7 28.84 15.47 21.01
C LEU A 7 28.16 14.13 20.68
N LEU A 8 28.46 13.09 21.46
CA LEU A 8 27.78 11.79 21.34
C LEU A 8 26.29 11.91 21.70
N LEU A 9 25.98 12.63 22.78
CA LEU A 9 24.60 12.83 23.22
C LEU A 9 23.78 13.61 22.18
N THR A 10 24.35 14.68 21.61
CA THR A 10 23.69 15.47 20.56
C THR A 10 23.53 14.69 19.26
N SER A 11 24.55 13.92 18.86
CA SER A 11 24.51 13.06 17.67
C SER A 11 23.44 11.97 17.79
N VAL A 12 23.29 11.33 18.96
CA VAL A 12 22.25 10.33 19.22
C VAL A 12 20.85 10.97 19.17
N THR A 13 20.65 12.16 19.73
CA THR A 13 19.37 12.87 19.59
C THR A 13 19.03 13.25 18.15
N ILE A 14 20.02 13.61 17.33
CA ILE A 14 19.80 13.91 15.90
C ILE A 14 19.40 12.62 15.15
N LEU A 15 20.05 11.48 15.42
CA LEU A 15 19.67 10.18 14.85
C LEU A 15 18.24 9.76 15.25
N LEU A 16 17.80 10.05 16.48
CA LEU A 16 16.45 9.76 16.94
C LEU A 16 15.38 10.65 16.27
N LEU A 17 15.73 11.92 15.95
CA LEU A 17 14.84 12.85 15.27
C LEU A 17 14.73 12.61 13.76
N VAL A 18 15.74 11.95 13.16
CA VAL A 18 15.75 11.54 11.74
C VAL A 18 15.18 10.13 11.55
N GLY A 19 14.52 9.56 12.58
CA GLY A 19 13.77 8.32 12.45
C GLY A 19 12.91 8.34 11.19
N CYS A 20 13.12 7.37 10.29
CA CYS A 20 12.49 7.31 8.98
C CYS A 20 11.00 7.63 9.08
N GLN A 21 10.57 8.68 8.40
CA GLN A 21 9.14 8.86 8.14
C GLN A 21 8.70 7.71 7.22
N ASP A 22 7.84 6.84 7.73
CA ASP A 22 7.11 5.91 6.88
C ASP A 22 6.29 6.73 5.88
N LYS A 23 6.53 6.46 4.59
CA LYS A 23 5.86 7.13 3.48
C LYS A 23 5.04 6.09 2.72
N PRO A 24 3.79 6.40 2.33
CA PRO A 24 2.96 5.45 1.59
C PRO A 24 3.66 4.90 0.34
N ASP A 25 4.40 5.74 -0.40
CA ASP A 25 5.09 5.31 -1.62
C ASP A 25 6.13 4.20 -1.35
N ARG A 26 6.80 4.23 -0.19
CA ARG A 26 7.79 3.19 0.17
C ARG A 26 7.11 1.85 0.45
N HIS A 27 6.00 1.86 1.17
CA HIS A 27 5.20 0.66 1.38
C HIS A 27 4.64 0.15 0.04
N PHE A 28 4.20 1.03 -0.85
CA PHE A 28 3.70 0.64 -2.17
C PHE A 28 4.80 -0.05 -3.01
N GLU A 29 5.99 0.53 -3.09
CA GLU A 29 7.15 -0.06 -3.79
C GLU A 29 7.58 -1.38 -3.16
N LEU A 30 7.61 -1.46 -1.83
CA LEU A 30 7.98 -2.67 -1.11
C LEU A 30 6.94 -3.79 -1.30
N GLY A 31 5.65 -3.44 -1.31
CA GLY A 31 4.58 -4.37 -1.64
C GLY A 31 4.71 -4.93 -3.06
N ASN A 32 5.05 -4.10 -4.05
CA ASN A 32 5.31 -4.55 -5.42
C ASN A 32 6.49 -5.53 -5.44
N TRP A 33 7.57 -5.19 -4.74
CA TRP A 33 8.74 -6.06 -4.64
C TRP A 33 8.40 -7.41 -4.00
N TYR A 34 7.66 -7.43 -2.89
CA TYR A 34 7.22 -8.68 -2.25
C TYR A 34 6.32 -9.51 -3.17
N TYR A 35 5.40 -8.86 -3.89
CA TYR A 35 4.51 -9.52 -4.84
C TYR A 35 5.29 -10.19 -5.97
N GLU A 36 6.28 -9.51 -6.55
CA GLU A 36 7.17 -10.06 -7.58
C GLU A 36 7.98 -11.27 -7.09
N LYS A 37 8.25 -11.35 -5.78
CA LYS A 37 8.91 -12.51 -5.15
C LYS A 37 7.96 -13.64 -4.76
N GLY A 38 6.65 -13.49 -5.01
CA GLY A 38 5.64 -14.44 -4.57
C GLY A 38 5.38 -14.42 -3.06
N LEU A 39 5.89 -13.41 -2.36
CA LEU A 39 5.71 -13.21 -0.91
C LEU A 39 4.41 -12.45 -0.67
N TYR A 40 3.29 -13.08 -1.01
CA TYR A 40 1.99 -12.40 -1.08
C TYR A 40 1.49 -11.90 0.29
N ASP A 41 1.81 -12.60 1.39
CA ASP A 41 1.42 -12.15 2.73
C ASP A 41 2.12 -10.83 3.10
N ASP A 42 3.42 -10.72 2.82
CA ASP A 42 4.19 -9.49 3.04
C ASP A 42 3.69 -8.36 2.12
N ALA A 43 3.42 -8.67 0.85
CA ALA A 43 2.84 -7.71 -0.09
C ALA A 43 1.51 -7.14 0.42
N ILE A 44 0.62 -8.01 0.94
CA ILE A 44 -0.65 -7.60 1.52
C ILE A 44 -0.45 -6.65 2.71
N LEU A 45 0.51 -6.93 3.60
CA LEU A 45 0.80 -6.06 4.73
C LEU A 45 1.20 -4.66 4.26
N GLU A 46 2.12 -4.58 3.31
CA GLU A 46 2.62 -3.31 2.78
C GLU A 46 1.51 -2.49 2.09
N TYR A 47 0.70 -3.12 1.21
CA TYR A 47 -0.38 -2.39 0.56
C TYR A 47 -1.48 -1.94 1.54
N ARG A 48 -1.75 -2.73 2.60
CA ARG A 48 -2.67 -2.30 3.67
C ARG A 48 -2.16 -1.09 4.42
N ASP A 49 -0.85 -0.96 4.59
CA ASP A 49 -0.26 0.22 5.21
C ASP A 49 -0.42 1.46 4.34
N VAL A 50 -0.28 1.35 3.01
CA VAL A 50 -0.61 2.45 2.08
C VAL A 50 -2.04 2.94 2.29
N VAL A 51 -3.01 2.02 2.27
CA VAL A 51 -4.44 2.35 2.47
C VAL A 51 -4.66 2.97 3.84
N ARG A 52 -4.09 2.37 4.91
CA ARG A 52 -4.22 2.88 6.29
C ARG A 52 -3.71 4.30 6.42
N MET A 53 -2.53 4.60 5.89
CA MET A 53 -1.88 5.91 5.99
C MET A 53 -2.62 7.00 5.20
N MET A 54 -3.27 6.64 4.08
CA MET A 54 -3.91 7.61 3.19
C MET A 54 -5.43 7.73 3.40
N SER A 55 -6.07 6.80 4.11
CA SER A 55 -7.55 6.72 4.23
C SER A 55 -8.26 7.87 4.94
N SER A 56 -7.55 8.78 5.61
CA SER A 56 -8.18 9.77 6.51
C SER A 56 -9.07 10.81 5.82
N ASN A 57 -8.88 11.10 4.53
CA ASN A 57 -9.63 12.14 3.80
C ASN A 57 -9.76 11.87 2.28
N LEU A 58 -10.34 10.73 1.89
CA LEU A 58 -10.49 10.36 0.48
C LEU A 58 -11.32 11.38 -0.35
N ALA A 59 -12.36 11.97 0.24
CA ALA A 59 -13.29 12.85 -0.49
C ALA A 59 -12.67 14.16 -0.99
N SER A 60 -11.65 14.68 -0.31
CA SER A 60 -10.93 15.91 -0.67
C SER A 60 -9.51 15.64 -1.17
N MET A 61 -9.19 14.38 -1.43
CA MET A 61 -7.84 13.95 -1.79
C MET A 61 -7.47 14.41 -3.20
N PRO A 62 -6.23 14.88 -3.44
CA PRO A 62 -5.75 15.15 -4.79
C PRO A 62 -5.86 13.90 -5.67
N ARG A 63 -6.21 14.10 -6.95
CA ARG A 63 -6.46 12.99 -7.89
C ARG A 63 -5.31 11.98 -7.97
N GLU A 64 -4.06 12.46 -7.92
CA GLU A 64 -2.88 11.60 -7.90
C GLU A 64 -2.81 10.70 -6.66
N GLN A 65 -3.04 11.26 -5.47
CA GLN A 65 -3.06 10.48 -4.23
C GLN A 65 -4.22 9.48 -4.21
N LEU A 66 -5.39 9.88 -4.72
CA LEU A 66 -6.55 8.98 -4.85
C LEU A 66 -6.24 7.80 -5.79
N ASN A 67 -5.49 8.05 -6.87
CA ASN A 67 -5.00 7.00 -7.76
C ASN A 67 -4.07 6.03 -7.03
N THR A 68 -3.16 6.51 -6.18
CA THR A 68 -2.28 5.66 -5.37
C THR A 68 -3.08 4.75 -4.44
N VAL A 69 -4.11 5.28 -3.76
CA VAL A 69 -4.99 4.46 -2.91
C VAL A 69 -5.74 3.41 -3.74
N ALA A 70 -6.29 3.79 -4.89
CA ALA A 70 -6.96 2.86 -5.78
C ALA A 70 -6.03 1.75 -6.30
N LYS A 71 -4.78 2.08 -6.63
CA LYS A 71 -3.75 1.09 -7.01
C LYS A 71 -3.38 0.16 -5.86
N ALA A 72 -3.31 0.66 -4.63
CA ALA A 72 -3.07 -0.18 -3.46
C ALA A 72 -4.20 -1.20 -3.26
N HIS A 73 -5.46 -0.78 -3.41
CA HIS A 73 -6.62 -1.68 -3.41
C HIS A 73 -6.58 -2.69 -4.58
N TYR A 74 -6.20 -2.26 -5.78
CA TYR A 74 -6.00 -3.18 -6.92
C TYR A 74 -4.95 -4.25 -6.61
N ASN A 75 -3.80 -3.84 -6.08
CA ASN A 75 -2.73 -4.76 -5.74
C ASN A 75 -3.10 -5.69 -4.56
N LEU A 76 -3.89 -5.22 -3.60
CA LEU A 76 -4.47 -6.07 -2.56
C LEU A 76 -5.37 -7.13 -3.17
N ALA A 77 -6.26 -6.75 -4.09
CA ALA A 77 -7.14 -7.68 -4.77
C ALA A 77 -6.36 -8.78 -5.49
N VAL A 78 -5.35 -8.40 -6.28
CA VAL A 78 -4.49 -9.35 -6.99
C VAL A 78 -3.71 -10.25 -6.02
N SER A 79 -3.19 -9.70 -4.93
CA SER A 79 -2.48 -10.49 -3.91
C SER A 79 -3.40 -11.49 -3.22
N TYR A 80 -4.65 -11.12 -2.93
CA TYR A 80 -5.64 -12.02 -2.37
C TYR A 80 -6.07 -13.12 -3.35
N VAL A 81 -6.11 -12.85 -4.66
CA VAL A 81 -6.29 -13.91 -5.68
C VAL A 81 -5.18 -14.95 -5.58
N GLN A 82 -3.92 -14.53 -5.45
CA GLN A 82 -2.79 -15.46 -5.31
C GLN A 82 -2.89 -16.31 -4.03
N LYS A 83 -3.52 -15.78 -2.98
CA LYS A 83 -3.82 -16.51 -1.74
C LYS A 83 -5.04 -17.43 -1.84
N GLY A 84 -5.85 -17.31 -2.90
CA GLY A 84 -7.15 -17.97 -3.02
C GLY A 84 -8.25 -17.35 -2.17
N TRP A 85 -8.03 -16.15 -1.62
CA TRP A 85 -8.96 -15.42 -0.77
C TRP A 85 -9.90 -14.57 -1.62
N MET A 86 -10.81 -15.26 -2.31
CA MET A 86 -11.60 -14.66 -3.39
C MET A 86 -12.61 -13.61 -2.91
N ASP A 87 -13.10 -13.71 -1.69
CA ASP A 87 -14.03 -12.72 -1.14
C ASP A 87 -13.34 -11.40 -0.82
N GLU A 88 -12.15 -11.45 -0.22
CA GLU A 88 -11.26 -10.31 -0.01
C GLU A 88 -10.89 -9.69 -1.36
N ALA A 89 -10.46 -10.51 -2.32
CA ALA A 89 -10.09 -10.04 -3.65
C ALA A 89 -11.22 -9.24 -4.33
N ARG A 90 -12.45 -9.76 -4.30
CA ARG A 90 -13.62 -9.07 -4.84
C ARG A 90 -13.88 -7.72 -4.17
N ARG A 91 -13.84 -7.67 -2.84
CA ARG A 91 -14.07 -6.42 -2.08
C ARG A 91 -13.04 -5.35 -2.42
N GLU A 92 -11.78 -5.74 -2.49
CA GLU A 92 -10.69 -4.82 -2.81
C GLU A 92 -10.77 -4.34 -4.28
N ALA A 93 -11.13 -5.22 -5.22
CA ALA A 93 -11.32 -4.83 -6.62
C ALA A 93 -12.49 -3.86 -6.81
N ASP A 94 -13.64 -4.13 -6.18
CA ASP A 94 -14.79 -3.22 -6.20
C ASP A 94 -14.42 -1.86 -5.59
N THR A 95 -13.59 -1.84 -4.53
CA THR A 95 -13.09 -0.60 -3.92
C THR A 95 -12.15 0.15 -4.87
N ALA A 96 -11.20 -0.53 -5.50
CA ALA A 96 -10.29 0.06 -6.48
C ALA A 96 -11.05 0.72 -7.64
N PHE A 97 -12.04 0.02 -8.20
CA PHE A 97 -12.89 0.56 -9.27
C PHE A 97 -13.74 1.75 -8.79
N SER A 98 -14.28 1.69 -7.58
CA SER A 98 -15.09 2.78 -7.02
C SER A 98 -14.29 4.07 -6.81
N LEU A 99 -13.02 3.95 -6.37
CA LEU A 99 -12.12 5.08 -6.18
C LEU A 99 -11.58 5.61 -7.51
N TRP A 100 -11.29 4.69 -8.45
CA TRP A 100 -10.73 5.03 -9.75
C TRP A 100 -11.32 4.14 -10.85
N PRO A 101 -12.39 4.58 -11.51
CA PRO A 101 -12.91 3.87 -12.66
C PRO A 101 -11.89 3.91 -13.82
N SER A 102 -11.30 2.76 -14.14
CA SER A 102 -10.41 2.54 -15.28
C SER A 102 -10.71 1.19 -15.92
N ASP A 103 -10.20 0.97 -17.13
CA ASP A 103 -10.34 -0.30 -17.84
C ASP A 103 -9.73 -1.46 -17.02
N ASP A 104 -8.52 -1.28 -16.47
CA ASP A 104 -7.86 -2.30 -15.64
C ASP A 104 -8.68 -2.68 -14.40
N ASN A 105 -9.20 -1.68 -13.67
CA ASN A 105 -10.01 -1.93 -12.47
C ASN A 105 -11.35 -2.58 -12.83
N ARG A 106 -11.96 -2.17 -13.96
CA ARG A 106 -13.19 -2.77 -14.47
C ARG A 106 -12.96 -4.23 -14.86
N GLU A 107 -11.88 -4.51 -15.58
CA GLU A 107 -11.51 -5.86 -16.00
C GLU A 107 -11.28 -6.76 -14.80
N LEU A 108 -10.55 -6.28 -13.78
CA LEU A 108 -10.34 -7.05 -12.55
C LEU A 108 -11.65 -7.39 -11.85
N VAL A 109 -12.56 -6.41 -11.69
CA VAL A 109 -13.88 -6.66 -11.09
C VAL A 109 -14.67 -7.71 -11.87
N LEU A 110 -14.65 -7.66 -13.20
CA LEU A 110 -15.36 -8.62 -14.04
C LEU A 110 -14.79 -10.04 -13.89
N LYS A 111 -13.47 -10.20 -13.94
CA LYS A 111 -12.80 -11.50 -13.75
C LYS A 111 -13.12 -12.13 -12.40
N LEU A 112 -13.23 -11.33 -11.34
CA LEU A 112 -13.49 -11.83 -9.99
C LEU A 112 -14.96 -12.11 -9.68
N LYS A 113 -15.89 -11.54 -10.47
CA LYS A 113 -17.32 -11.88 -10.47
C LYS A 113 -17.61 -13.10 -11.33
N ASP A 114 -16.91 -13.18 -12.46
CA ASP A 114 -16.94 -14.17 -13.55
C ASP A 114 -15.72 -15.13 -13.65
N PRO A 115 -15.43 -16.09 -12.75
CA PRO A 115 -14.14 -16.82 -12.77
C PRO A 115 -13.86 -17.69 -14.01
N GLN A 116 -14.78 -17.80 -14.97
CA GLN A 116 -14.65 -18.67 -16.14
C GLN A 116 -14.22 -17.95 -17.44
N GLN A 117 -13.81 -16.68 -17.37
CA GLN A 117 -13.26 -15.93 -18.52
C GLN A 117 -11.74 -15.99 -18.63
#